data_AF-A0A4Y9RKL2-F1
#
_entry.id   AF-A0A4Y9RKL2-F1
#
_cell.length_a   1.000
_cell.length_b   1.000
_cell.length_c   1.000
_cell.angle_alpha   90.00
_cell.angle_beta   90.00
_cell.angle_gamma   90.00
#
_symmetry.space_group_name_H-M   'P 1'
#
loop_
_entity.id
_entity.type
_entity.pdbx_description
1 polymer ?
#
loop_
_entity_poly.entity_id
_entity_poly.type
_entity_poly.pdbx_seq_one_letter_code
_entity_poly.pdbx_strand_id
1 'polypeptide(L)'
;MNKTLLLVDGSSYLYRAFHAMPDLRNPQGEPTGAIYGIINMLRKLRNDFPAAYIACVFDAKGKTFRDDLYPEYKANRASMPEDLGRQIEPIHQAVRALGWPILAVEGIEADDVIGTLAVQAAQQGLDTIVSTGDKDLAQLVNDRVTLINTMSNEKLDREGVIAKFGVPPERIVDYLTLVGDAVDNVPG
;
A
#
# COMPACT_ATOMS: atom_id res chain seq x y z
N MET A 1 0.13 -24.81 11.02
CA MET A 1 0.16 -23.34 10.86
C MET A 1 -0.42 -23.04 9.49
N ASN A 2 -1.36 -22.10 9.39
CA ASN A 2 -1.84 -21.64 8.09
C ASN A 2 -0.70 -20.95 7.34
N LYS A 3 -0.71 -21.05 6.00
CA LYS A 3 0.23 -20.32 5.17
C LYS A 3 -0.20 -18.85 5.10
N THR A 4 0.78 -17.95 5.20
CA THR A 4 0.53 -16.50 5.12
C THR A 4 0.85 -15.96 3.74
N LEU A 5 -0.02 -15.10 3.22
CA LEU A 5 0.21 -14.19 2.11
C LEU A 5 0.58 -12.81 2.67
N LEU A 6 1.73 -12.27 2.29
CA LEU A 6 2.15 -10.91 2.64
C LEU A 6 2.08 -10.00 1.42
N LEU A 7 1.18 -9.03 1.46
CA LEU A 7 0.99 -8.03 0.42
C LEU A 7 1.61 -6.71 0.87
N VAL A 8 2.32 -6.04 -0.03
CA VAL A 8 2.85 -4.70 0.20
C VAL A 8 2.18 -3.73 -0.74
N ASP A 9 1.67 -2.64 -0.17
CA ASP A 9 1.28 -1.46 -0.92
C ASP A 9 2.55 -0.69 -1.32
N GLY A 10 3.05 -1.02 -2.51
CA GLY A 10 4.27 -0.50 -3.10
C GLY A 10 4.18 0.99 -3.42
N SER A 11 3.01 1.48 -3.83
CA SER A 11 2.77 2.92 -4.06
C SER A 11 2.92 3.71 -2.76
N SER A 12 2.28 3.27 -1.68
CA SER A 12 2.42 3.93 -0.37
C SER A 12 3.85 3.84 0.15
N TYR A 13 4.53 2.70 -0.03
CA TYR A 13 5.95 2.54 0.31
C TYR A 13 6.86 3.49 -0.48
N LEU A 14 6.61 3.67 -1.77
CA LEU A 14 7.38 4.56 -2.65
C LEU A 14 7.38 6.00 -2.12
N TYR A 15 6.19 6.56 -1.87
CA TYR A 15 6.06 7.92 -1.34
C TYR A 15 6.66 8.06 0.07
N ARG A 16 6.47 7.06 0.94
CA ARG A 16 7.08 7.04 2.27
C ARG A 16 8.59 7.06 2.20
N ALA A 17 9.19 6.20 1.38
CA ALA A 17 10.64 6.14 1.20
C ALA A 17 11.19 7.49 0.72
N PHE A 18 10.50 8.15 -0.21
CA PHE A 18 10.91 9.44 -0.74
C PHE A 18 10.90 10.54 0.33
N HIS A 19 9.86 10.63 1.15
CA HIS A 19 9.75 11.67 2.18
C HIS A 19 10.56 11.39 3.45
N ALA A 20 10.82 10.12 3.78
CA ALA A 20 11.58 9.75 4.97
C ALA A 20 13.09 9.86 4.78
N MET A 21 13.57 9.83 3.53
CA MET A 21 14.99 9.79 3.22
C MET A 21 15.53 11.20 2.90
N PRO A 22 16.76 11.55 3.33
CA PRO A 22 17.44 12.74 2.82
C PRO A 22 17.66 12.67 1.29
N ASP A 23 18.03 13.81 0.68
CA ASP A 23 18.42 13.85 -0.74
C ASP A 23 19.74 13.10 -0.96
N LEU A 24 19.63 11.79 -1.20
CA LEU A 24 20.75 10.92 -1.54
C LEU A 24 20.89 10.86 -3.06
N ARG A 25 22.11 11.09 -3.56
CA ARG A 25 22.42 11.06 -4.98
C ARG A 25 23.62 10.15 -5.28
N ASN A 26 23.62 9.52 -6.45
CA ASN A 26 24.77 8.76 -6.94
C ASN A 26 25.85 9.70 -7.53
N PRO A 27 27.04 9.20 -7.93
CA PRO A 27 28.09 10.04 -8.53
C PRO A 27 27.69 10.79 -9.80
N GLN A 28 26.64 10.33 -10.50
CA GLN A 28 26.06 10.98 -11.68
C GLN A 28 24.99 12.03 -11.31
N GLY A 29 24.73 12.24 -10.01
CA GLY A 29 23.75 13.21 -9.51
C GLY A 29 22.30 12.71 -9.53
N GLU A 30 22.06 11.44 -9.85
CA GLU A 30 20.72 10.86 -9.90
C GLU A 30 20.20 10.58 -8.49
N PRO A 31 18.92 10.88 -8.21
CA PRO A 31 18.34 10.65 -6.89
C PRO A 31 18.21 9.15 -6.60
N THR A 32 18.55 8.76 -5.38
CA THR A 32 18.58 7.35 -4.93
C THR A 32 17.96 7.13 -3.54
N GLY A 33 17.49 8.20 -2.89
CA GLY A 33 16.90 8.15 -1.55
C GLY A 33 15.74 7.17 -1.44
N ALA A 34 14.77 7.23 -2.36
CA ALA A 34 13.59 6.36 -2.33
C ALA A 34 13.97 4.89 -2.62
N ILE A 35 14.96 4.66 -3.50
CA ILE A 35 15.50 3.31 -3.77
C ILE A 35 16.08 2.71 -2.49
N TYR A 36 16.91 3.46 -1.77
CA TYR A 36 17.49 2.99 -0.51
C TYR A 36 16.43 2.71 0.55
N GLY A 37 15.46 3.64 0.69
CA GLY A 37 14.36 3.51 1.65
C GLY A 37 13.54 2.25 1.41
N ILE A 38 13.06 2.02 0.17
CA ILE A 38 12.19 0.88 -0.13
C ILE A 38 12.91 -0.46 0.04
N ILE A 39 14.20 -0.56 -0.34
CA ILE A 39 15.00 -1.77 -0.13
C ILE A 39 15.06 -2.13 1.35
N ASN A 40 15.32 -1.15 2.22
CA ASN A 40 15.42 -1.39 3.66
C ASN A 40 14.07 -1.76 4.28
N MET A 41 13.00 -1.06 3.90
CA MET A 41 11.65 -1.37 4.39
C MET A 41 11.23 -2.78 3.99
N LEU A 42 11.43 -3.19 2.74
CA LEU A 42 11.08 -4.54 2.26
C LEU A 42 11.92 -5.64 2.91
N ARG A 43 13.22 -5.40 3.13
CA ARG A 43 14.09 -6.34 3.85
C ARG A 43 13.65 -6.53 5.30
N LYS A 44 13.37 -5.42 6.00
CA LYS A 44 12.85 -5.46 7.37
C LYS A 44 11.51 -6.19 7.42
N LEU A 45 10.58 -5.84 6.54
CA LEU A 45 9.26 -6.45 6.48
C LEU A 45 9.34 -7.98 6.28
N ARG A 46 10.18 -8.45 5.35
CA ARG A 46 10.35 -9.90 5.12
C ARG A 46 10.92 -10.63 6.34
N ASN A 47 11.81 -9.97 7.09
CA ASN A 47 12.38 -10.56 8.30
C ASN A 47 11.38 -10.59 9.45
N ASP A 48 10.62 -9.52 9.64
CA ASP A 48 9.65 -9.37 10.73
C ASP A 48 8.40 -10.24 10.50
N PHE A 49 8.03 -10.46 9.22
CA PHE A 49 6.85 -11.23 8.82
C PHE A 49 7.20 -12.31 7.79
N PRO A 50 7.77 -13.45 8.21
CA PRO A 50 7.98 -14.59 7.33
C PRO A 50 6.66 -15.09 6.76
N ALA A 51 6.55 -15.13 5.42
CA ALA A 51 5.33 -15.51 4.72
C ALA A 51 5.61 -16.57 3.65
N ALA A 52 4.63 -17.42 3.38
CA ALA A 52 4.74 -18.46 2.35
C ALA A 52 4.62 -17.86 0.94
N TYR A 53 3.87 -16.77 0.81
CA TYR A 53 3.66 -16.04 -0.44
C TYR A 53 3.82 -14.55 -0.19
N ILE A 54 4.38 -13.85 -1.17
CA ILE A 54 4.66 -12.42 -1.10
C ILE A 54 4.32 -11.74 -2.43
N ALA A 55 3.85 -10.49 -2.38
CA ALA A 55 3.73 -9.63 -3.55
C ALA A 55 3.85 -8.15 -3.17
N CYS A 56 4.38 -7.35 -4.08
CA CYS A 56 4.42 -5.89 -3.97
C CYS A 56 3.52 -5.31 -5.07
N VAL A 57 2.52 -4.53 -4.68
CA VAL A 57 1.47 -4.03 -5.56
C VAL A 57 1.67 -2.53 -5.76
N PHE A 58 1.73 -2.09 -7.02
CA PHE A 58 1.85 -0.68 -7.37
C PHE A 58 0.65 -0.26 -8.21
N ASP A 59 0.32 1.02 -8.14
CA ASP A 59 -0.65 1.62 -9.07
C ASP A 59 -0.10 1.55 -10.49
N ALA A 60 -0.98 1.19 -11.43
CA ALA A 60 -0.67 1.32 -12.83
C ALA A 60 -0.74 2.80 -13.25
N LYS A 61 -0.05 3.14 -14.35
CA LYS A 61 -0.19 4.47 -14.94
C LYS A 61 -1.56 4.58 -15.61
N GLY A 62 -2.17 5.75 -15.51
CA GLY A 62 -3.39 6.08 -16.24
C GLY A 62 -4.56 6.36 -15.31
N LYS A 63 -5.74 6.54 -15.92
CA LYS A 63 -6.99 6.72 -15.21
C LYS A 63 -7.54 5.38 -14.75
N THR A 64 -8.35 5.42 -13.71
CA THR A 64 -9.13 4.30 -13.21
C THR A 64 -10.62 4.57 -13.42
N PHE A 65 -11.46 3.59 -13.12
CA PHE A 65 -12.91 3.77 -13.13
C PHE A 65 -13.40 4.82 -12.10
N ARG A 66 -12.60 5.14 -11.06
CA ARG A 66 -12.95 6.16 -10.07
C ARG A 66 -12.91 7.56 -10.67
N ASP A 67 -11.96 7.84 -11.57
CA ASP A 67 -11.86 9.11 -12.29
C ASP A 67 -13.11 9.41 -13.13
N ASP A 68 -13.70 8.37 -13.73
CA ASP A 68 -14.92 8.50 -14.53
C ASP A 68 -16.18 8.64 -13.65
N LEU A 69 -16.18 8.01 -12.47
CA LEU A 69 -17.30 8.05 -11.53
C LEU A 69 -17.38 9.39 -10.78
N TYR A 70 -16.23 9.91 -10.36
CA TYR A 70 -16.13 11.18 -9.64
C TYR A 70 -14.92 11.98 -10.14
N PRO A 71 -15.12 12.95 -11.05
CA PRO A 71 -14.02 13.69 -11.67
C PRO A 71 -13.12 14.49 -10.72
N GLU A 72 -13.58 14.79 -9.51
CA GLU A 72 -12.79 15.48 -8.49
C GLU A 72 -12.02 14.52 -7.58
N TYR A 73 -12.15 13.19 -7.78
CA TYR A 73 -11.42 12.19 -7.02
C TYR A 73 -9.91 12.40 -7.13
N LYS A 74 -9.21 12.49 -5.98
CA LYS A 74 -7.77 12.78 -5.88
C LYS A 74 -7.32 14.05 -6.64
N ALA A 75 -8.23 14.97 -6.99
CA ALA A 75 -7.90 16.15 -7.80
C ALA A 75 -6.91 17.12 -7.12
N ASN A 76 -6.88 17.13 -5.79
CA ASN A 76 -5.95 17.94 -5.00
C ASN A 76 -4.58 17.25 -4.78
N ARG A 77 -4.39 16.04 -5.28
CA ARG A 77 -3.14 15.29 -5.08
C ARG A 77 -2.02 15.98 -5.86
N ALA A 78 -0.95 16.34 -5.15
CA ALA A 78 0.21 16.94 -5.79
C ALA A 78 0.79 16.01 -6.85
N SER A 79 1.22 16.59 -7.98
CA SER A 79 1.94 15.85 -9.01
C SER A 79 3.17 15.17 -8.40
N MET A 80 3.49 13.98 -8.90
CA MET A 80 4.67 13.25 -8.47
C MET A 80 5.93 14.12 -8.61
N PRO A 81 6.77 14.23 -7.55
CA PRO A 81 8.05 14.93 -7.64
C PRO A 81 8.92 14.34 -8.75
N GLU A 82 9.60 15.18 -9.53
CA GLU A 82 10.44 14.73 -10.65
C GLU A 82 11.50 13.71 -10.19
N ASP A 83 12.17 14.00 -9.08
CA ASP A 83 13.18 13.12 -8.49
C ASP A 83 12.61 11.75 -8.07
N LEU A 84 11.34 11.70 -7.66
CA LEU A 84 10.65 10.44 -7.38
C LEU A 84 10.32 9.71 -8.68
N GLY A 85 9.80 10.42 -9.68
CA GLY A 85 9.49 9.86 -11.00
C GLY A 85 10.71 9.20 -11.65
N ARG A 86 11.89 9.79 -11.51
CA ARG A 86 13.17 9.23 -11.99
C ARG A 86 13.58 7.94 -11.28
N GLN A 87 13.05 7.69 -10.07
CA GLN A 87 13.39 6.51 -9.26
C GLN A 87 12.42 5.35 -9.44
N ILE A 88 11.24 5.51 -10.08
CA ILE A 88 10.23 4.44 -10.19
C ILE A 88 10.80 3.17 -10.83
N GLU A 89 11.36 3.28 -12.03
CA GLU A 89 11.84 2.10 -12.75
C GLU A 89 13.03 1.42 -12.04
N PRO A 90 14.04 2.17 -11.55
CA PRO A 90 15.07 1.60 -10.68
C PRO A 90 14.51 0.90 -9.43
N ILE A 91 13.45 1.45 -8.83
CA ILE A 91 12.76 0.84 -7.69
C ILE A 91 12.13 -0.49 -8.09
N HIS A 92 11.39 -0.54 -9.19
CA HIS A 92 10.82 -1.80 -9.68
C HIS A 92 11.91 -2.85 -9.94
N GLN A 93 13.04 -2.47 -10.51
CA GLN A 93 14.18 -3.37 -10.72
C GLN A 93 14.74 -3.89 -9.40
N ALA A 94 14.95 -3.01 -8.41
CA ALA A 94 15.43 -3.39 -7.09
C ALA A 94 14.45 -4.33 -6.36
N VAL A 95 13.15 -4.04 -6.42
CA VAL A 95 12.08 -4.86 -5.81
C VAL A 95 12.06 -6.26 -6.43
N ARG A 96 12.15 -6.37 -7.77
CA ARG A 96 12.25 -7.67 -8.46
C ARG A 96 13.55 -8.41 -8.09
N ALA A 97 14.68 -7.72 -8.01
CA ALA A 97 15.96 -8.31 -7.63
C ALA A 97 15.97 -8.83 -6.18
N LEU A 98 15.20 -8.19 -5.28
CA LEU A 98 14.94 -8.70 -3.94
C LEU A 98 14.02 -9.93 -3.93
N GLY A 99 13.49 -10.36 -5.08
CA GLY A 99 12.61 -11.52 -5.22
C GLY A 99 11.14 -11.24 -4.90
N TRP A 100 10.71 -9.97 -4.90
CA TRP A 100 9.29 -9.63 -4.78
C TRP A 100 8.64 -9.64 -6.17
N PRO A 101 7.60 -10.46 -6.39
CA PRO A 101 6.71 -10.29 -7.53
C PRO A 101 6.07 -8.90 -7.48
N ILE A 102 6.08 -8.19 -8.62
CA ILE A 102 5.42 -6.89 -8.77
C ILE A 102 4.11 -7.10 -9.51
N LEU A 103 3.03 -6.56 -8.96
CA LEU A 103 1.72 -6.51 -9.60
C LEU A 103 1.33 -5.04 -9.82
N ALA A 104 0.92 -4.72 -11.04
CA ALA A 104 0.30 -3.45 -11.41
C ALA A 104 -0.70 -3.76 -12.52
N VAL A 105 -1.97 -3.41 -12.32
CA VAL A 105 -3.06 -3.76 -13.23
C VAL A 105 -3.68 -2.48 -13.76
N GLU A 106 -3.71 -2.32 -15.08
CA GLU A 106 -4.27 -1.13 -15.71
C GLU A 106 -5.77 -0.99 -15.43
N GLY A 107 -6.21 0.26 -15.20
CA GLY A 107 -7.63 0.60 -14.99
C GLY A 107 -8.15 0.44 -13.56
N ILE A 108 -7.33 -0.07 -12.63
CA ILE A 108 -7.66 -0.20 -11.19
C ILE A 108 -6.49 0.26 -10.32
N GLU A 109 -6.77 0.53 -9.05
CA GLU A 109 -5.75 0.94 -8.07
C GLU A 109 -5.09 -0.26 -7.39
N ALA A 110 -3.93 -0.03 -6.75
CA ALA A 110 -3.23 -1.03 -5.97
C ALA A 110 -4.14 -1.66 -4.89
N ASP A 111 -5.00 -0.84 -4.29
CA ASP A 111 -5.93 -1.24 -3.23
C ASP A 111 -6.96 -2.26 -3.72
N ASP A 112 -7.42 -2.15 -4.97
CA ASP A 112 -8.34 -3.10 -5.59
C ASP A 112 -7.67 -4.47 -5.79
N VAL A 113 -6.41 -4.45 -6.23
CA VAL A 113 -5.59 -5.66 -6.41
C VAL A 113 -5.34 -6.32 -5.06
N ILE A 114 -4.97 -5.54 -4.04
CA ILE A 114 -4.74 -6.03 -2.67
C ILE A 114 -6.01 -6.65 -2.10
N GLY A 115 -7.16 -5.95 -2.19
CA GLY A 115 -8.46 -6.45 -1.73
C GLY A 115 -8.84 -7.76 -2.43
N THR A 116 -8.66 -7.82 -3.75
CA THR A 116 -8.93 -9.03 -4.54
C THR A 116 -8.08 -10.22 -4.07
N LEU A 117 -6.78 -10.01 -3.89
CA LEU A 117 -5.86 -11.07 -3.45
C LEU A 117 -6.14 -11.52 -2.01
N ALA A 118 -6.48 -10.59 -1.11
CA ALA A 118 -6.83 -10.91 0.27
C ALA A 118 -8.10 -11.79 0.34
N VAL A 119 -9.12 -11.46 -0.45
CA VAL A 119 -10.35 -12.27 -0.53
C VAL A 119 -10.06 -13.66 -1.10
N GLN A 120 -9.30 -13.75 -2.18
CA GLN A 120 -8.93 -15.04 -2.78
C GLN A 120 -8.08 -15.90 -1.84
N ALA A 121 -7.15 -15.29 -1.09
CA ALA A 121 -6.34 -15.96 -0.10
C ALA A 121 -7.20 -16.53 1.04
N ALA A 122 -8.16 -15.75 1.55
CA ALA A 122 -9.08 -16.20 2.59
C ALA A 122 -9.94 -17.38 2.13
N GLN A 123 -10.43 -17.36 0.88
CA GLN A 123 -11.18 -18.47 0.27
C GLN A 123 -10.35 -19.76 0.15
N GLN A 124 -9.04 -19.63 -0.01
CA GLN A 124 -8.10 -20.74 -0.05
C GLN A 124 -7.60 -21.15 1.36
N GLY A 125 -8.11 -20.52 2.42
CA GLY A 125 -7.75 -20.81 3.81
C GLY A 125 -6.39 -20.25 4.25
N LEU A 126 -5.84 -19.28 3.52
CA LEU A 126 -4.63 -18.56 3.91
C LEU A 126 -4.97 -17.39 4.83
N ASP A 127 -3.99 -17.02 5.66
CA ASP A 127 -4.03 -15.75 6.38
C ASP A 127 -3.31 -14.69 5.53
N THR A 128 -3.77 -13.43 5.58
CA THR A 128 -3.20 -12.33 4.81
C THR A 128 -2.73 -11.21 5.73
N ILE A 129 -1.50 -10.77 5.51
CA ILE A 129 -0.97 -9.56 6.11
C ILE A 129 -0.80 -8.54 4.99
N VAL A 130 -1.41 -7.38 5.15
CA VAL A 130 -1.23 -6.25 4.22
C VAL A 130 -0.37 -5.20 4.90
N SER A 131 0.81 -4.93 4.33
CA SER A 131 1.64 -3.82 4.79
C SER A 131 1.31 -2.55 4.01
N THR A 132 0.62 -1.66 4.70
CA THR A 132 0.16 -0.37 4.21
C THR A 132 0.02 0.56 5.41
N GLY A 133 -0.26 1.82 5.16
CA GLY A 133 -0.93 2.66 6.15
C GLY A 133 -1.93 3.57 5.47
N ASP A 134 -2.42 3.14 4.31
CA ASP A 134 -3.69 3.60 3.83
C ASP A 134 -4.77 3.12 4.81
N LYS A 135 -5.60 4.07 5.25
CA LYS A 135 -6.69 3.79 6.18
C LYS A 135 -7.86 3.10 5.48
N ASP A 136 -7.99 3.26 4.16
CA ASP A 136 -9.12 2.75 3.40
C ASP A 136 -9.11 1.22 3.37
N LEU A 137 -7.91 0.63 3.35
CA LEU A 137 -7.71 -0.82 3.45
C LEU A 137 -8.15 -1.41 4.80
N ALA A 138 -8.46 -0.60 5.83
CA ALA A 138 -8.99 -1.09 7.10
C ALA A 138 -10.32 -1.84 6.93
N GLN A 139 -11.06 -1.56 5.85
CA GLN A 139 -12.26 -2.30 5.48
C GLN A 139 -12.03 -3.79 5.20
N LEU A 140 -10.79 -4.18 4.85
CA LEU A 140 -10.44 -5.57 4.54
C LEU A 140 -10.24 -6.43 5.79
N VAL A 141 -10.05 -5.82 6.95
CA VAL A 141 -9.71 -6.50 8.20
C VAL A 141 -10.81 -7.46 8.61
N ASN A 142 -10.43 -8.70 8.91
CA ASN A 142 -11.31 -9.76 9.40
C ASN A 142 -10.46 -10.83 10.13
N ASP A 143 -11.06 -11.97 10.47
CA ASP A 143 -10.38 -13.06 11.19
C ASP A 143 -9.11 -13.60 10.50
N ARG A 144 -8.96 -13.37 9.18
CA ARG A 144 -7.82 -13.82 8.37
C ARG A 144 -6.98 -12.68 7.81
N VAL A 145 -7.43 -11.43 7.86
CA VAL A 145 -6.75 -10.29 7.26
C VAL A 145 -6.36 -9.30 8.34
N THR A 146 -5.07 -8.99 8.41
CA THR A 146 -4.51 -7.99 9.33
C THR A 146 -3.73 -6.94 8.54
N LEU A 147 -3.85 -5.67 8.93
CA LEU A 147 -2.97 -4.62 8.40
C LEU A 147 -1.80 -4.35 9.32
N ILE A 148 -0.65 -4.04 8.75
CA ILE A 148 0.54 -3.59 9.48
C ILE A 148 1.12 -2.32 8.88
N ASN A 149 1.34 -1.32 9.72
CA ASN A 149 2.09 -0.13 9.37
C ASN A 149 3.47 -0.20 10.02
N THR A 150 4.49 -0.50 9.22
CA THR A 150 5.87 -0.69 9.67
C THR A 150 6.54 0.59 10.17
N MET A 151 5.97 1.77 9.91
CA MET A 151 6.50 3.06 10.37
C MET A 151 6.06 3.36 11.81
N SER A 152 4.78 3.13 12.12
CA SER A 152 4.22 3.32 13.46
C SER A 152 4.29 2.06 14.33
N ASN A 153 4.73 0.93 13.77
CA ASN A 153 4.58 -0.41 14.34
C ASN A 153 3.13 -0.73 14.74
N GLU A 154 2.16 -0.08 14.08
CA GLU A 154 0.74 -0.31 14.31
C GLU A 154 0.32 -1.60 13.60
N LYS A 155 -0.46 -2.41 14.31
CA LYS A 155 -1.15 -3.58 13.77
C LYS A 155 -2.65 -3.33 13.93
N LEU A 156 -3.39 -3.42 12.82
CA LEU A 156 -4.84 -3.31 12.81
C LEU A 156 -5.44 -4.69 12.57
N ASP A 157 -5.84 -5.31 13.67
CA ASP A 157 -6.90 -6.33 13.69
C ASP A 157 -8.25 -5.66 13.98
N ARG A 158 -9.32 -6.46 14.14
CA ARG A 158 -10.67 -5.92 14.37
C ARG A 158 -10.73 -4.93 15.53
N GLU A 159 -10.12 -5.27 16.67
CA GLU A 159 -10.10 -4.41 17.85
C GLU A 159 -9.27 -3.15 17.60
N GLY A 160 -8.13 -3.27 16.91
CA GLY A 160 -7.34 -2.12 16.47
C GLY A 160 -8.13 -1.16 15.57
N VAL A 161 -8.93 -1.68 14.63
CA VAL A 161 -9.81 -0.86 13.77
C VAL A 161 -10.86 -0.13 14.61
N ILE A 162 -11.55 -0.84 15.52
CA ILE A 162 -12.56 -0.23 16.40
C ILE A 162 -11.94 0.86 17.28
N ALA A 163 -10.78 0.60 17.88
CA ALA A 163 -10.10 1.57 18.73
C ALA A 163 -9.68 2.83 17.95
N LYS A 164 -9.29 2.68 16.68
CA LYS A 164 -8.80 3.77 15.84
C LYS A 164 -9.92 4.61 15.21
N PHE A 165 -10.95 3.96 14.68
CA PHE A 165 -12.01 4.62 13.88
C PHE A 165 -13.34 4.72 14.61
N GLY A 166 -13.52 4.04 15.75
CA GLY A 166 -14.78 3.98 16.48
C GLY A 166 -15.86 3.08 15.84
N VAL A 167 -15.51 2.41 14.73
CA VAL A 167 -16.42 1.52 13.97
C VAL A 167 -15.70 0.21 13.63
N PRO A 168 -16.42 -0.91 13.47
CA PRO A 168 -15.81 -2.16 13.04
C PRO A 168 -15.40 -2.13 11.55
N PRO A 169 -14.50 -3.03 11.09
CA PRO A 169 -14.02 -3.07 9.71
C PRO A 169 -15.11 -3.03 8.64
N GLU A 170 -16.20 -3.79 8.83
CA GLU A 170 -17.34 -3.85 7.90
C GLU A 170 -18.13 -2.53 7.77
N ARG A 171 -17.79 -1.51 8.57
CA ARG A 171 -18.40 -0.16 8.53
C ARG A 171 -17.42 0.93 8.12
N ILE A 172 -16.18 0.60 7.79
CA ILE A 172 -15.17 1.60 7.38
C ILE A 172 -15.60 2.34 6.11
N VAL A 173 -16.17 1.63 5.13
CA VAL A 173 -16.67 2.26 3.90
C VAL A 173 -17.80 3.23 4.21
N ASP A 174 -18.81 2.80 4.98
CA ASP A 174 -19.92 3.66 5.40
C ASP A 174 -19.40 4.90 6.15
N TYR A 175 -18.46 4.70 7.08
CA TYR A 175 -17.85 5.75 7.88
C TYR A 175 -17.13 6.79 7.02
N LEU A 176 -16.19 6.36 6.17
CA LEU A 176 -15.43 7.25 5.28
C LEU A 176 -16.32 7.95 4.25
N THR A 177 -17.38 7.28 3.80
CA THR A 177 -18.37 7.89 2.91
C THR A 177 -19.13 9.03 3.59
N LEU A 178 -19.33 8.98 4.91
CA LEU A 178 -20.07 10.02 5.66
C LEU A 178 -19.18 11.14 6.20
N VAL A 179 -17.96 10.83 6.62
CA VAL A 179 -17.04 11.84 7.17
C VAL A 179 -16.17 12.49 6.10
N GLY A 180 -16.15 11.91 4.90
CA GLY A 180 -15.29 12.29 3.80
C GLY A 180 -13.85 11.81 3.96
N ASP A 181 -13.09 11.98 2.89
CA ASP A 181 -11.65 11.84 2.87
C ASP A 181 -11.00 13.02 2.14
N ALA A 182 -10.44 13.95 2.91
CA ALA A 182 -9.74 15.09 2.35
C ALA A 182 -8.49 14.71 1.51
N VAL A 183 -7.84 13.58 1.80
CA VAL A 183 -6.67 13.12 1.03
C VAL A 183 -7.07 12.73 -0.39
N ASP A 184 -8.20 12.04 -0.50
CA ASP A 184 -8.78 11.55 -1.75
C ASP A 184 -9.80 12.51 -2.36
N ASN A 185 -9.96 13.69 -1.75
CA ASN A 185 -10.92 14.72 -2.11
C ASN A 185 -12.38 14.23 -2.14
N VAL A 186 -12.76 13.32 -1.24
CA VAL A 186 -14.14 12.86 -1.04
C VAL A 186 -14.79 13.72 0.06
N PRO A 187 -15.92 14.41 -0.20
CA PRO A 187 -16.45 15.40 0.74
C PRO A 187 -17.20 14.83 1.95
N GLY A 188 -17.77 13.63 1.85
CA GLY A 188 -18.70 13.07 2.84
C GLY A 188 -20.18 13.24 2.47
#